data_AF-A0A919WY83-F1
#
_entry.id   AF-A0A919WY83-F1
#
_cell.length_a   1.000
_cell.length_b   1.000
_cell.length_c   1.000
_cell.angle_alpha   90.00
_cell.angle_beta   90.00
_cell.angle_gamma   90.00
#
_symmetry.space_group_name_H-M   'P 1'
#
loop_
_entity.id
_entity.type
_entity.pdbx_description
1 polymer ?
#
loop_
_entity_poly.entity_id
_entity_poly.type
_entity_poly.pdbx_seq_one_letter_code
_entity_poly.pdbx_strand_id
1 'polypeptide(L)'
;MKSLAMMWTTHSAPQPQEHPKITMSAMKDTTEKLEESDTYHGNILRDINQLEDLDKQDWSKYPSKEVVATGYTAGVESTGKEPDHPSYGITYSGVEVTRDVYSTIAADTDVFPLGTILFIPGYGYGVVADTGSKIKGNKIDLYYQTVDDVYNEWGKQTVEVFIIEEGDGKLTEETLASLNEEESIQVFRQNFLKKNK
;
A
#
# COMPACT_ATOMS: atom_id res chain seq x y z
N MET A 1 17.86 62.23 18.05
CA MET A 1 18.18 61.11 17.16
C MET A 1 17.28 59.95 17.55
N LYS A 2 16.39 59.52 16.64
CA LYS A 2 15.44 58.42 16.83
C LYS A 2 16.07 57.13 16.25
N SER A 3 16.01 56.01 16.97
CA SER A 3 16.23 54.66 16.43
C SER A 3 15.40 53.69 17.28
N LEU A 4 14.19 53.35 16.84
CA LEU A 4 13.79 52.16 16.08
C LEU A 4 13.87 50.85 16.92
N ALA A 5 12.81 50.59 17.68
CA ALA A 5 12.47 49.25 18.16
C ALA A 5 11.69 48.54 17.05
N MET A 6 12.21 47.43 16.52
CA MET A 6 11.48 46.56 15.60
C MET A 6 10.44 45.77 16.37
N MET A 7 9.16 46.09 16.13
CA MET A 7 8.02 45.25 16.47
C MET A 7 8.04 44.00 15.57
N TRP A 8 8.08 42.82 16.18
CA TRP A 8 7.74 41.57 15.48
C TRP A 8 6.23 41.35 15.60
N THR A 9 5.52 41.45 14.49
CA THR A 9 4.09 41.16 14.39
C THR A 9 3.90 39.65 14.31
N THR A 10 3.30 39.05 15.34
CA THR A 10 2.86 37.64 15.33
C THR A 10 1.76 37.46 14.28
N HIS A 11 2.01 36.70 13.22
CA HIS A 11 0.96 36.21 12.33
C HIS A 11 0.43 34.88 12.88
N SER A 12 -0.82 34.86 13.32
CA SER A 12 -1.55 33.63 13.66
C SER A 12 -1.80 32.80 12.41
N ALA A 13 -1.57 31.49 12.47
CA ALA A 13 -1.90 30.54 11.42
C ALA A 13 -3.42 30.46 11.17
N PRO A 14 -3.88 30.31 9.90
CA PRO A 14 -5.29 30.11 9.60
C PRO A 14 -5.77 28.75 10.15
N GLN A 15 -6.94 28.75 10.79
CA GLN A 15 -7.59 27.54 11.29
C GLN A 15 -8.19 26.73 10.11
N PRO A 16 -8.19 25.38 10.18
CA PRO A 16 -8.79 24.54 9.14
C PRO A 16 -10.30 24.82 8.99
N GLN A 17 -10.77 24.96 7.75
CA GLN A 17 -12.20 25.06 7.46
C GLN A 17 -12.84 23.65 7.46
N GLU A 18 -13.91 23.47 8.23
CA GLU A 18 -14.69 22.23 8.22
C GLU A 18 -15.50 22.10 6.91
N HIS A 19 -15.33 20.98 6.20
CA HIS A 19 -16.15 20.61 5.06
C HIS A 19 -17.49 19.99 5.53
N PRO A 20 -18.61 20.21 4.82
CA PRO A 20 -19.92 19.74 5.24
C PRO A 20 -19.98 18.20 5.25
N LYS A 21 -20.34 17.62 6.41
CA LYS A 21 -20.65 16.19 6.54
C LYS A 21 -21.94 15.89 5.79
N ILE A 22 -21.83 15.22 4.64
CA ILE A 22 -22.98 14.61 3.96
C ILE A 22 -23.46 13.46 4.86
N THR A 23 -24.69 13.55 5.38
CA THR A 23 -25.24 12.55 6.30
C THR A 23 -25.78 11.33 5.55
N MET A 24 -25.60 10.14 6.12
CA MET A 24 -26.04 8.84 5.56
C MET A 24 -27.53 8.78 5.19
N SER A 25 -28.36 9.65 5.75
CA SER A 25 -29.78 9.76 5.40
C SER A 25 -29.99 10.28 3.96
N ALA A 26 -29.15 11.22 3.51
CA ALA A 26 -29.25 11.77 2.16
C ALA A 26 -28.79 10.77 1.09
N MET A 27 -27.91 9.82 1.45
CA MET A 27 -27.45 8.76 0.55
C MET A 27 -28.49 7.65 0.38
N LYS A 28 -29.23 7.30 1.44
CA LYS A 28 -30.30 6.28 1.37
C LYS A 28 -31.48 6.70 0.47
N ASP A 29 -31.93 7.95 0.55
CA ASP A 29 -33.01 8.46 -0.33
C ASP A 29 -32.60 8.49 -1.81
N THR A 30 -31.30 8.56 -2.09
CA THR A 30 -30.78 8.49 -3.46
C THR A 30 -30.70 7.03 -3.95
N THR A 31 -30.68 6.05 -3.04
CA THR A 31 -30.52 4.62 -3.33
C THR A 31 -31.81 3.99 -3.84
N GLU A 32 -32.98 4.42 -3.36
CA GLU A 32 -34.29 3.87 -3.80
C GLU A 32 -34.70 4.32 -5.21
N LYS A 33 -33.99 5.27 -5.83
CA LYS A 33 -34.41 5.88 -7.11
C LYS A 33 -33.61 5.40 -8.33
N LEU A 34 -32.71 4.44 -8.17
CA LEU A 34 -31.77 3.99 -9.21
C LEU A 34 -31.92 2.51 -9.59
N GLU A 35 -33.08 1.90 -9.37
CA GLU A 35 -33.33 0.48 -9.68
C GLU A 35 -33.50 0.13 -11.18
N GLU A 36 -33.30 1.05 -12.13
CA GLU A 36 -33.47 0.73 -13.56
C GLU A 36 -32.28 1.15 -14.43
N SER A 37 -31.32 0.25 -14.62
CA SER A 37 -30.74 -0.10 -15.94
C SER A 37 -29.67 -1.18 -15.79
N ASP A 38 -30.00 -2.35 -16.30
CA ASP A 38 -29.24 -3.58 -16.15
C ASP A 38 -27.87 -3.54 -16.83
N THR A 39 -26.94 -4.32 -16.27
CA THR A 39 -25.57 -4.64 -16.69
C THR A 39 -24.43 -3.73 -16.18
N TYR A 40 -24.54 -2.40 -16.25
CA TYR A 40 -23.41 -1.54 -15.83
C TYR A 40 -23.40 -1.25 -14.31
N HIS A 41 -24.58 -1.02 -13.72
CA HIS A 41 -24.71 -0.78 -12.28
C HIS A 41 -24.52 -2.05 -11.43
N GLY A 42 -24.84 -3.23 -11.96
CA GLY A 42 -24.67 -4.50 -11.24
C GLY A 42 -23.21 -4.82 -10.93
N ASN A 43 -22.29 -4.50 -11.85
CA ASN A 43 -20.86 -4.67 -11.64
C ASN A 43 -20.34 -3.63 -10.63
N ILE A 44 -20.77 -2.36 -10.75
CA ILE A 44 -20.41 -1.30 -9.81
C ILE A 44 -20.88 -1.62 -8.37
N LEU A 45 -22.11 -2.14 -8.20
CA LEU A 45 -22.63 -2.51 -6.89
C LEU A 45 -21.92 -3.73 -6.29
N ARG A 46 -21.52 -4.72 -7.11
CA ARG A 46 -20.70 -5.85 -6.66
C ARG A 46 -19.30 -5.41 -6.25
N ASP A 47 -18.71 -4.52 -7.02
CA ASP A 47 -17.38 -3.96 -6.79
C ASP A 47 -17.36 -3.09 -5.51
N ILE A 48 -18.39 -2.28 -5.27
CA ILE A 48 -18.55 -1.48 -4.04
C ILE A 48 -18.76 -2.38 -2.82
N ASN A 49 -19.57 -3.44 -2.92
CA ASN A 49 -19.77 -4.38 -1.82
C ASN A 49 -18.48 -5.15 -1.47
N GLN A 50 -17.65 -5.52 -2.45
CA GLN A 50 -16.33 -6.13 -2.20
C GLN A 50 -15.32 -5.15 -1.57
N LEU A 51 -15.39 -3.87 -1.91
CA LEU A 51 -14.57 -2.83 -1.28
C LEU A 51 -14.99 -2.57 0.17
N GLU A 52 -16.29 -2.56 0.45
CA GLU A 52 -16.79 -2.50 1.83
C GLU A 52 -16.43 -3.75 2.65
N ASP A 53 -16.26 -4.91 2.02
CA ASP A 53 -15.92 -6.16 2.70
C ASP A 53 -14.45 -6.22 3.14
N LEU A 54 -13.52 -5.51 2.49
CA LEU A 54 -12.12 -5.41 2.94
C LEU A 54 -11.97 -4.51 4.16
N ASP A 55 -12.74 -3.43 4.23
CA ASP A 55 -12.83 -2.56 5.42
C ASP A 55 -13.60 -3.23 6.57
N LYS A 56 -14.38 -4.28 6.29
CA LYS A 56 -15.07 -5.13 7.28
C LYS A 56 -14.37 -6.47 7.54
N GLN A 57 -13.22 -6.72 6.90
CA GLN A 57 -12.50 -7.96 7.10
C GLN A 57 -11.93 -7.98 8.52
N ASP A 58 -12.36 -8.96 9.31
CA ASP A 58 -11.82 -9.15 10.65
C ASP A 58 -10.39 -9.70 10.54
N TRP A 59 -9.43 -8.78 10.58
CA TRP A 59 -8.00 -9.09 10.53
C TRP A 59 -7.48 -9.74 11.81
N SER A 60 -8.23 -9.66 12.93
CA SER A 60 -7.80 -10.20 14.23
C SER A 60 -7.66 -11.72 14.25
N LYS A 61 -8.21 -12.41 13.25
CA LYS A 61 -8.05 -13.86 13.07
C LYS A 61 -6.67 -14.28 12.56
N TYR A 62 -5.90 -13.35 11.98
CA TYR A 62 -4.56 -13.63 11.48
C TYR A 62 -3.52 -13.28 12.55
N PRO A 63 -2.40 -14.04 12.63
CA PRO A 63 -1.27 -13.62 13.43
C PRO A 63 -0.80 -12.23 12.98
N SER A 64 -0.57 -11.34 13.95
CA SER A 64 -0.06 -9.99 13.66
C SER A 64 1.34 -9.79 14.24
N LYS A 65 2.04 -8.80 13.69
CA LYS A 65 3.34 -8.35 14.21
C LYS A 65 3.49 -6.85 14.02
N GLU A 66 3.94 -6.17 15.06
CA GLU A 66 4.35 -4.77 14.94
C GLU A 66 5.71 -4.68 14.25
N VAL A 67 5.79 -3.86 13.20
CA VAL A 67 7.01 -3.65 12.41
C VAL A 67 7.25 -2.17 12.15
N VAL A 68 8.51 -1.81 11.93
CA VAL A 68 8.87 -0.51 11.36
C VAL A 68 8.92 -0.65 9.83
N ALA A 69 8.04 0.06 9.14
CA ALA A 69 7.94 0.04 7.69
C ALA A 69 8.53 1.32 7.08
N THR A 70 9.38 1.15 6.07
CA THR A 70 9.89 2.21 5.18
C THR A 70 9.45 1.94 3.75
N GLY A 71 9.71 2.87 2.83
CA GLY A 71 9.53 2.65 1.40
C GLY A 71 10.85 2.77 0.65
N TYR A 72 10.99 1.98 -0.42
CA TYR A 72 12.14 1.97 -1.31
C TYR A 72 11.72 1.82 -2.77
N THR A 73 12.67 2.02 -3.66
CA THR A 73 12.51 1.97 -5.12
C THR A 73 13.59 1.07 -5.74
N ALA A 74 13.49 0.78 -7.04
CA ALA A 74 14.55 0.06 -7.76
C ALA A 74 15.81 0.92 -8.00
N GLY A 75 15.67 2.24 -7.89
CA GLY A 75 16.66 3.24 -8.30
C GLY A 75 17.97 3.21 -7.50
N VAL A 76 18.94 3.96 -8.00
CA VAL A 76 20.30 4.08 -7.43
C VAL A 76 20.27 4.55 -5.98
N GLU A 77 19.32 5.41 -5.61
CA GLU A 77 19.11 5.94 -4.27
C GLU A 77 18.84 4.85 -3.23
N SER A 78 18.23 3.74 -3.67
CA SER A 78 17.82 2.62 -2.82
C SER A 78 18.77 1.43 -2.97
N THR A 79 19.12 1.08 -4.21
CA THR A 79 19.85 -0.16 -4.54
C THR A 79 21.30 0.06 -4.99
N GLY A 80 21.67 1.29 -5.32
CA GLY A 80 22.97 1.62 -5.92
C GLY A 80 23.12 1.19 -7.38
N LYS A 81 22.05 0.76 -8.05
CA LYS A 81 22.06 0.24 -9.42
C LYS A 81 21.35 1.19 -10.39
N GLU A 82 21.97 1.41 -11.54
CA GLU A 82 21.38 2.15 -12.67
C GLU A 82 20.46 1.22 -13.49
N PRO A 83 19.50 1.76 -14.27
CA PRO A 83 18.57 0.98 -15.09
C PRO A 83 19.22 0.02 -16.10
N ASP A 84 20.46 0.27 -16.51
CA ASP A 84 21.22 -0.58 -17.44
C ASP A 84 21.95 -1.75 -16.74
N HIS A 85 21.94 -1.79 -15.41
CA HIS A 85 22.58 -2.85 -14.64
C HIS A 85 21.79 -4.17 -14.78
N PRO A 86 22.45 -5.33 -15.01
CA PRO A 86 21.77 -6.62 -15.25
C PRO A 86 20.95 -7.14 -14.07
N SER A 87 21.09 -6.54 -12.90
CA SER A 87 20.33 -6.85 -11.68
C SER A 87 19.51 -5.67 -11.18
N TYR A 88 19.26 -4.67 -12.03
CA TYR A 88 18.34 -3.59 -11.75
C TYR A 88 16.92 -4.14 -11.63
N GLY A 89 16.19 -3.75 -10.58
CA GLY A 89 14.84 -4.25 -10.32
C GLY A 89 14.74 -5.73 -9.93
N ILE A 90 15.86 -6.46 -9.78
CA ILE A 90 15.84 -7.87 -9.36
C ILE A 90 16.00 -7.97 -7.84
N THR A 91 15.03 -8.61 -7.18
CA THR A 91 15.00 -8.88 -5.74
C THR A 91 15.92 -10.04 -5.34
N TYR A 92 16.16 -10.22 -4.05
CA TYR A 92 16.94 -11.34 -3.50
C TYR A 92 16.38 -12.73 -3.90
N SER A 93 15.05 -12.88 -3.98
CA SER A 93 14.43 -14.13 -4.42
C SER A 93 14.64 -14.43 -5.91
N GLY A 94 15.02 -13.43 -6.69
CA GLY A 94 15.24 -13.52 -8.14
C GLY A 94 14.07 -13.02 -8.98
N VAL A 95 12.94 -12.64 -8.38
CA VAL A 95 11.82 -12.01 -9.09
C VAL A 95 12.04 -10.51 -9.29
N GLU A 96 11.42 -9.94 -10.31
CA GLU A 96 11.35 -8.51 -10.57
C GLU A 96 10.48 -7.79 -9.51
N VAL A 97 10.93 -6.61 -9.10
CA VAL A 97 10.16 -5.74 -8.22
C VAL A 97 8.81 -5.40 -8.85
N THR A 98 7.73 -5.61 -8.10
CA THR A 98 6.36 -5.48 -8.59
C THR A 98 5.55 -4.60 -7.65
N ARG A 99 4.82 -3.64 -8.20
CA ARG A 99 3.80 -2.83 -7.49
C ARG A 99 2.44 -3.09 -8.13
N ASP A 100 1.66 -3.97 -7.51
CA ASP A 100 0.31 -4.37 -7.94
C ASP A 100 -0.52 -4.79 -6.71
N VAL A 101 -1.63 -5.51 -6.89
CA VAL A 101 -2.44 -6.04 -5.78
C VAL A 101 -1.58 -6.79 -4.76
N TYR A 102 -0.72 -7.69 -5.24
CA TYR A 102 0.39 -8.26 -4.49
C TYR A 102 1.68 -7.60 -4.95
N SER A 103 2.26 -6.81 -4.06
CA SER A 103 3.51 -6.09 -4.32
C SER A 103 4.71 -6.76 -3.64
N THR A 104 5.89 -6.69 -4.24
CA THR A 104 7.12 -7.22 -3.62
C THR A 104 7.59 -6.34 -2.48
N ILE A 105 7.97 -6.92 -1.34
CA ILE A 105 8.54 -6.19 -0.20
C ILE A 105 9.87 -6.82 0.24
N ALA A 106 10.69 -6.03 0.93
CA ALA A 106 11.88 -6.51 1.61
C ALA A 106 11.60 -6.76 3.10
N ALA A 107 12.14 -7.85 3.65
CA ALA A 107 12.06 -8.15 5.07
C ALA A 107 13.30 -8.93 5.56
N ASP A 108 13.37 -9.17 6.88
CA ASP A 108 14.32 -10.12 7.44
C ASP A 108 13.78 -11.55 7.33
N THR A 109 14.47 -12.43 6.59
CA THR A 109 13.98 -13.78 6.28
C THR A 109 13.96 -14.73 7.46
N ASP A 110 14.68 -14.41 8.53
CA ASP A 110 14.58 -15.12 9.82
C ASP A 110 13.28 -14.79 10.57
N VAL A 111 12.62 -13.67 10.22
CA VAL A 111 11.37 -13.20 10.83
C VAL A 111 10.16 -13.47 9.93
N PHE A 112 10.32 -13.23 8.63
CA PHE A 112 9.33 -13.49 7.59
C PHE A 112 10.03 -14.18 6.41
N PRO A 113 9.94 -15.51 6.28
CA PRO A 113 10.57 -16.23 5.17
C PRO A 113 10.16 -15.68 3.80
N LEU A 114 11.00 -15.90 2.77
CA LEU A 114 10.61 -15.57 1.40
C LEU A 114 9.29 -16.27 1.04
N GLY A 115 8.43 -15.54 0.33
CA GLY A 115 7.08 -15.98 -0.02
C GLY A 115 6.01 -15.65 1.02
N THR A 116 6.37 -15.19 2.24
CA THR A 116 5.37 -14.77 3.24
C THR A 116 4.50 -13.66 2.67
N ILE A 117 3.18 -13.82 2.80
CA ILE A 117 2.17 -12.85 2.36
C ILE A 117 1.68 -12.07 3.58
N LEU A 118 1.86 -10.75 3.53
CA LEU A 118 1.42 -9.82 4.55
C LEU A 118 0.28 -8.95 4.01
N PHE A 119 -0.70 -8.67 4.85
CA PHE A 119 -1.56 -7.50 4.66
C PHE A 119 -0.99 -6.33 5.48
N ILE A 120 -0.73 -5.22 4.79
CA ILE A 120 -0.11 -4.02 5.37
C ILE A 120 -1.11 -2.87 5.24
N PRO A 121 -1.73 -2.43 6.35
CA PRO A 121 -2.69 -1.33 6.34
C PRO A 121 -2.10 -0.08 5.67
N GLY A 122 -2.84 0.49 4.72
CA GLY A 122 -2.40 1.66 3.94
C GLY A 122 -1.55 1.35 2.70
N TYR A 123 -1.03 0.12 2.55
CA TYR A 123 -0.21 -0.29 1.39
C TYR A 123 -0.91 -1.32 0.50
N GLY A 124 -1.49 -2.36 1.12
CA GLY A 124 -2.07 -3.52 0.44
C GLY A 124 -1.36 -4.83 0.79
N TYR A 125 -1.46 -5.82 -0.10
CA TYR A 125 -0.76 -7.09 0.09
C TYR A 125 0.70 -6.99 -0.32
N GLY A 126 1.59 -7.44 0.56
CA GLY A 126 3.03 -7.51 0.34
C GLY A 126 3.51 -8.95 0.36
N VAL A 127 4.29 -9.35 -0.63
CA VAL A 127 4.95 -10.67 -0.70
C VAL A 127 6.43 -10.47 -0.42
N VAL A 128 6.96 -11.17 0.59
CA VAL A 128 8.38 -11.08 0.95
C VAL A 128 9.22 -11.69 -0.16
N ALA A 129 9.87 -10.82 -0.94
CA ALA A 129 10.63 -11.18 -2.12
C ALA A 129 12.09 -10.76 -2.03
N ASP A 130 12.38 -9.77 -1.18
CA ASP A 130 13.70 -9.14 -1.12
C ASP A 130 14.26 -9.10 0.31
N THR A 131 15.55 -8.80 0.41
CA THR A 131 16.26 -8.56 1.67
C THR A 131 17.10 -7.31 1.58
N GLY A 132 17.36 -6.68 2.72
CA GLY A 132 18.22 -5.50 2.80
C GLY A 132 19.19 -5.60 3.97
N SER A 133 20.40 -5.08 3.81
CA SER A 133 21.40 -5.05 4.90
C SER A 133 20.92 -4.29 6.14
N LYS A 134 20.04 -3.29 5.95
CA LYS A 134 19.42 -2.49 7.03
C LYS A 134 18.04 -2.99 7.46
N ILE A 135 17.47 -3.94 6.73
CA ILE A 135 16.15 -4.53 6.98
C ILE A 135 16.35 -5.80 7.81
N LYS A 136 16.37 -5.60 9.13
CA LYS A 136 16.67 -6.64 10.13
C LYS A 136 15.70 -6.59 11.30
N GLY A 137 15.34 -7.75 11.83
CA GLY A 137 14.31 -7.95 12.84
C GLY A 137 12.92 -7.58 12.31
N ASN A 138 12.12 -6.92 13.14
CA ASN A 138 10.76 -6.48 12.79
C ASN A 138 10.78 -5.19 11.93
N LYS A 139 11.43 -5.25 10.77
CA LYS A 139 11.48 -4.17 9.79
C LYS A 139 11.10 -4.69 8.41
N ILE A 140 10.36 -3.88 7.68
CA ILE A 140 10.01 -4.13 6.28
C ILE A 140 10.28 -2.89 5.43
N ASP A 141 10.57 -3.11 4.16
CA ASP A 141 10.71 -2.05 3.16
C ASP A 141 9.73 -2.30 2.01
N LEU A 142 8.87 -1.32 1.75
CA LEU A 142 7.78 -1.43 0.80
C LEU A 142 8.22 -0.89 -0.56
N TYR A 143 8.05 -1.70 -1.60
CA TYR A 143 8.42 -1.26 -2.94
C TYR A 143 7.44 -0.23 -3.48
N TYR A 144 7.99 0.82 -4.09
CA TYR A 144 7.30 1.84 -4.87
C TYR A 144 8.01 2.04 -6.21
N GLN A 145 7.27 2.44 -7.23
CA GLN A 145 7.84 2.68 -8.56
C GLN A 145 8.71 3.95 -8.56
N THR A 146 8.29 4.99 -7.83
CA THR A 146 9.00 6.27 -7.79
C THR A 146 9.28 6.73 -6.37
N VAL A 147 10.29 7.58 -6.23
CA VAL A 147 10.66 8.22 -4.96
C VAL A 147 9.54 9.13 -4.46
N ASP A 148 8.84 9.81 -5.37
CA ASP A 148 7.74 10.70 -5.02
C ASP A 148 6.58 9.92 -4.38
N ASP A 149 6.28 8.71 -4.86
CA ASP A 149 5.25 7.85 -4.27
C ASP A 149 5.62 7.44 -2.83
N VAL A 150 6.89 7.15 -2.55
CA VAL A 150 7.37 6.84 -1.18
C VAL A 150 7.08 8.00 -0.23
N TYR A 151 7.35 9.24 -0.67
CA TYR A 151 7.14 10.43 0.15
C TYR A 151 5.66 10.79 0.31
N ASN A 152 4.87 10.63 -0.74
CA ASN A 152 3.46 11.03 -0.75
C ASN A 152 2.54 9.99 -0.10
N GLU A 153 2.87 8.70 -0.17
CA GLU A 153 1.95 7.62 0.22
C GLU A 153 2.33 6.90 1.52
N TRP A 154 3.60 6.92 1.95
CA TRP A 154 4.02 6.11 3.11
C TRP A 154 4.72 6.91 4.20
N GLY A 155 5.93 7.40 3.94
CA GLY A 155 6.86 7.83 5.00
C GLY A 155 7.23 6.70 5.99
N LYS A 156 8.25 6.92 6.84
CA LYS A 156 8.63 5.90 7.84
C LYS A 156 7.61 5.87 8.99
N GLN A 157 7.07 4.69 9.28
CA GLN A 157 6.09 4.52 10.36
C GLN A 157 6.16 3.13 11.00
N THR A 158 5.61 3.02 12.21
CA THR A 158 5.37 1.74 12.88
C THR A 158 3.95 1.31 12.58
N VAL A 159 3.76 0.08 12.09
CA VAL A 159 2.45 -0.45 11.69
C VAL A 159 2.30 -1.90 12.16
N GLU A 160 1.08 -2.27 12.52
CA GLU A 160 0.72 -3.67 12.75
C GLU A 160 0.40 -4.34 11.43
N VAL A 161 1.17 -5.36 11.05
CA VAL A 161 0.95 -6.15 9.84
C VAL A 161 0.33 -7.49 10.20
N PHE A 162 -0.43 -8.04 9.26
CA PHE A 162 -1.13 -9.31 9.43
C PHE A 162 -0.55 -10.35 8.48
N ILE A 163 -0.19 -11.51 9.03
CA ILE A 163 0.39 -12.63 8.30
C ILE A 163 -0.74 -13.46 7.70
N ILE A 164 -0.92 -13.36 6.40
CA ILE A 164 -1.99 -14.05 5.66
C ILE A 164 -1.56 -15.48 5.34
N GLU A 165 -0.31 -15.64 4.92
CA GLU A 165 0.30 -16.92 4.61
C GLU A 165 1.81 -16.88 4.95
N GLU A 166 2.32 -17.91 5.62
CA GLU A 166 3.75 -18.04 5.89
C GLU A 166 4.47 -18.61 4.68
N GLY A 167 5.59 -17.99 4.31
CA GLY A 167 6.41 -18.43 3.18
C GLY A 167 7.18 -19.71 3.47
N ASP A 168 7.48 -20.46 2.42
CA ASP A 168 8.29 -21.68 2.48
C ASP A 168 9.79 -21.42 2.24
N GLY A 169 10.18 -20.14 2.12
CA GLY A 169 11.55 -19.72 1.83
C GLY A 169 11.85 -19.60 0.34
N LYS A 170 10.84 -19.64 -0.54
CA LYS A 170 10.99 -19.44 -1.98
C LYS A 170 9.91 -18.52 -2.52
N LEU A 171 10.23 -17.87 -3.64
CA LEU A 171 9.27 -17.13 -4.46
C LEU A 171 9.72 -17.24 -5.91
N THR A 172 8.78 -17.42 -6.84
CA THR A 172 9.04 -17.48 -8.28
C THR A 172 8.15 -16.49 -9.01
N GLU A 173 8.56 -16.11 -10.22
CA GLU A 173 7.75 -15.25 -11.09
C GLU A 173 6.39 -15.86 -11.39
N GLU A 174 6.32 -17.17 -11.62
CA GLU A 174 5.07 -17.87 -11.87
C GLU A 174 4.11 -17.78 -10.68
N THR A 175 4.63 -17.96 -9.46
CA THR A 175 3.83 -17.84 -8.24
C THR A 175 3.34 -16.40 -8.04
N LEU A 176 4.23 -15.40 -8.20
CA LEU A 176 3.87 -13.99 -8.05
C LEU A 176 2.87 -13.52 -9.12
N ALA A 177 3.03 -13.99 -10.36
CA ALA A 177 2.09 -13.73 -11.45
C ALA A 177 0.74 -14.35 -11.15
N SER A 178 0.71 -15.62 -10.71
CA SER A 178 -0.54 -16.32 -10.36
C SER A 178 -1.33 -15.56 -9.28
N LEU A 179 -0.66 -15.10 -8.22
CA LEU A 179 -1.28 -14.28 -7.17
C LEU A 179 -1.93 -12.99 -7.72
N ASN A 180 -1.30 -12.37 -8.71
CA ASN A 180 -1.81 -11.15 -9.35
C ASN A 180 -2.80 -11.41 -10.50
N GLU A 181 -2.90 -12.66 -10.97
CA GLU A 181 -3.75 -13.07 -12.09
C GLU A 181 -5.08 -13.71 -11.66
N GLU A 182 -5.22 -14.15 -10.40
CA GLU A 182 -6.47 -14.76 -9.90
C GLU A 182 -7.71 -13.90 -10.21
N GLU A 183 -8.78 -14.51 -10.71
CA GLU A 183 -9.97 -13.79 -11.21
C GLU A 183 -10.63 -12.90 -10.15
N SER A 184 -10.62 -13.34 -8.89
CA SER A 184 -11.09 -12.56 -7.74
C SER A 184 -10.26 -11.28 -7.52
N ILE A 185 -8.97 -11.35 -7.86
CA ILE A 185 -8.00 -10.27 -7.76
C ILE A 185 -8.12 -9.31 -8.96
N GLN A 186 -8.50 -9.77 -10.16
CA GLN A 186 -8.72 -8.87 -11.31
C GLN A 186 -9.85 -7.86 -11.09
N VAL A 187 -10.92 -8.29 -10.41
CA VAL A 187 -12.02 -7.39 -10.02
C VAL A 187 -11.52 -6.34 -9.03
N PHE A 188 -10.70 -6.74 -8.07
CA PHE A 188 -10.06 -5.82 -7.12
C PHE A 188 -9.06 -4.87 -7.80
N ARG A 189 -8.28 -5.36 -8.76
CA ARG A 189 -7.26 -4.61 -9.51
C ARG A 189 -7.84 -3.41 -10.25
N GLN A 190 -9.02 -3.55 -10.86
CA GLN A 190 -9.72 -2.43 -11.51
C GLN A 190 -10.04 -1.30 -10.53
N ASN A 191 -10.26 -1.61 -9.26
CA ASN A 191 -10.54 -0.61 -8.23
C ASN A 191 -9.25 -0.03 -7.62
N PHE A 192 -8.24 -0.87 -7.40
CA PHE A 192 -6.91 -0.44 -6.97
C PHE A 192 -6.31 0.60 -7.93
N LEU A 193 -6.33 0.31 -9.24
CA LEU A 193 -5.80 1.20 -10.27
C LEU A 193 -6.61 2.50 -10.45
N LYS A 194 -7.90 2.52 -10.06
CA LYS A 194 -8.72 3.74 -10.09
C LYS A 194 -8.46 4.67 -8.91
N LYS A 195 -8.05 4.12 -7.75
CA LYS A 195 -7.77 4.91 -6.53
C LYS A 195 -6.41 5.63 -6.61
N ASN A 196 -5.47 5.06 -7.36
CA ASN A 196 -4.09 5.57 -7.51
C ASN A 196 -3.88 6.32 -8.84
N LYS A 197 -4.93 6.96 -9.37
CA LYS A 197 -4.89 7.75 -10.60
C LYS A 197 -5.49 9.13 -10.35
#